data_AF-A0A9J6HBE5-F1
#
_entry.id   AF-A0A9J6HBE5-F1
#
_cell.length_a   1.000
_cell.length_b   1.000
_cell.length_c   1.000
_cell.angle_alpha   90.00
_cell.angle_beta   90.00
_cell.angle_gamma   90.00
#
_symmetry.space_group_name_H-M   'P 1'
#
loop_
_entity.id
_entity.type
_entity.pdbx_description
1 polymer ?
#
loop_
_entity_poly.entity_id
_entity_poly.type
_entity_poly.pdbx_seq_one_letter_code
_entity_poly.pdbx_strand_id
1 'polypeptide(L)'
;MKFLNQDQIQALSRDSNKGSTWSPLTVKQVLQIKFSCRTSGYESLTKLGYPLPANRTLARRLQGLKFLPGILTDVVNLLKTKAEGMQDVAKDCVFY
;
A
#
# COMPACT_ATOMS: atom_id res chain seq x y z
N MET A 1 18.71 -6.43 -7.90
CA MET A 1 17.60 -5.96 -7.02
C MET A 1 17.41 -4.47 -7.23
N LYS A 2 16.17 -4.00 -7.40
CA LYS A 2 15.86 -2.55 -7.49
C LYS A 2 15.20 -2.11 -6.19
N PHE A 3 15.91 -1.33 -5.38
CA PHE A 3 15.46 -0.90 -4.06
C PHE A 3 14.46 0.27 -4.11
N LEU A 4 14.72 1.26 -4.98
CA LEU A 4 13.89 2.47 -5.15
C LEU A 4 13.30 2.55 -6.58
N ASN A 5 12.08 3.07 -6.65
CA ASN A 5 11.44 3.44 -7.92
C ASN A 5 11.97 4.81 -8.42
N GLN A 6 11.70 5.12 -9.69
CA GLN A 6 12.26 6.33 -10.32
C GLN A 6 11.80 7.63 -9.66
N ASP A 7 10.53 7.69 -9.24
CA ASP A 7 9.95 8.80 -8.49
C ASP A 7 10.57 8.95 -7.09
N GLN A 8 10.96 7.85 -6.45
CA GLN A 8 11.71 7.87 -5.19
C GLN A 8 13.15 8.36 -5.38
N ILE A 9 13.80 8.00 -6.48
CA ILE A 9 15.14 8.52 -6.83
C ILE A 9 15.06 10.03 -7.08
N GLN A 10 14.06 10.48 -7.85
CA GLN A 10 13.84 11.92 -8.08
C GLN A 10 13.54 12.70 -6.80
N ALA A 11 12.84 12.08 -5.85
CA ALA A 11 12.56 12.65 -4.53
C ALA A 11 13.84 12.88 -3.72
N LEU A 12 14.86 12.02 -3.85
CA LEU A 12 16.15 12.20 -3.18
C LEU A 12 16.92 13.43 -3.67
N SER A 13 16.69 13.87 -4.91
CA SER A 13 17.33 15.05 -5.48
C SER A 13 16.67 16.37 -5.07
N ARG A 14 15.67 16.34 -4.18
CA ARG A 14 14.90 17.52 -3.76
C ARG A 14 15.07 17.74 -2.26
N ASP A 15 15.08 19.01 -1.85
CA ASP A 15 15.07 19.38 -0.43
C ASP A 15 13.72 19.05 0.26
N SER A 16 12.68 18.79 -0.54
CA SER A 16 11.34 18.55 -0.04
C SER A 16 10.54 17.65 -0.97
N ASN A 17 9.78 16.74 -0.36
CA ASN A 17 8.81 15.88 -1.03
C ASN A 17 7.42 16.52 -1.19
N LYS A 18 7.26 17.79 -0.80
CA LYS A 18 6.02 18.54 -1.01
C LYS A 18 5.77 18.66 -2.51
N GLY A 19 4.55 18.29 -2.95
CA GLY A 19 4.18 18.34 -4.37
C GLY A 19 4.72 17.17 -5.21
N SER A 20 5.46 16.21 -4.64
CA SER A 20 5.91 15.03 -5.37
C SER A 20 4.73 14.14 -5.79
N THR A 21 4.71 13.77 -7.07
CA THR A 21 3.76 12.81 -7.62
C THR A 21 4.33 11.42 -7.49
N TRP A 22 3.66 10.57 -6.73
CA TRP A 22 4.09 9.19 -6.48
C TRP A 22 3.38 8.22 -7.42
N SER A 23 4.14 7.34 -8.05
CA SER A 23 3.64 6.31 -8.95
C SER A 23 2.78 5.28 -8.21
N PRO A 24 1.85 4.58 -8.88
CA PRO A 24 1.07 3.50 -8.27
C PRO A 24 1.95 2.38 -7.69
N LEU A 25 3.09 2.09 -8.32
CA LEU A 25 4.06 1.10 -7.85
C LEU A 25 4.66 1.51 -6.50
N THR A 26 5.11 2.77 -6.39
CA THR A 26 5.61 3.31 -5.12
C THR A 26 4.51 3.32 -4.06
N VAL A 27 3.30 3.76 -4.39
CA VAL A 27 2.18 3.75 -3.42
C VAL A 27 1.91 2.33 -2.91
N LYS A 28 1.87 1.32 -3.79
CA LYS A 28 1.67 -0.09 -3.41
C LYS A 28 2.78 -0.59 -2.47
N GLN A 29 4.05 -0.42 -2.87
CA GLN A 29 5.21 -0.82 -2.08
C GLN A 29 5.22 -0.16 -0.70
N VAL A 30 4.93 1.14 -0.65
CA VAL A 30 4.95 1.91 0.59
C VAL A 30 3.77 1.56 1.51
N LEU A 31 2.59 1.25 0.95
CA LEU A 31 1.48 0.71 1.74
C LEU A 31 1.87 -0.61 2.39
N GLN A 32 2.53 -1.52 1.67
CA GLN A 32 3.02 -2.78 2.24
C GLN A 32 3.97 -2.54 3.42
N ILE A 33 4.95 -1.66 3.26
CA ILE A 33 5.88 -1.28 4.34
C ILE A 33 5.10 -0.75 5.55
N LYS A 34 4.18 0.21 5.33
CA LYS A 34 3.37 0.79 6.39
C LYS A 34 2.53 -0.27 7.13
N PHE A 35 1.95 -1.23 6.42
CA PHE A 35 1.19 -2.32 7.06
C PHE A 35 2.09 -3.27 7.86
N SER A 36 3.31 -3.56 7.37
CA SER A 36 4.25 -4.43 8.07
C SER A 36 4.81 -3.81 9.36
N CYS A 37 5.13 -2.51 9.37
CA CYS A 37 5.76 -1.85 10.53
C CYS A 37 4.84 -0.91 11.33
N ARG A 38 3.55 -0.86 10.99
CA ARG A 38 2.54 0.05 11.56
C ARG A 38 2.86 1.54 11.33
N THR A 39 1.93 2.41 11.71
CA THR A 39 2.06 3.87 11.51
C THR A 39 3.27 4.46 12.20
N SER A 40 3.60 4.02 13.43
CA SER A 40 4.75 4.54 14.18
C SER A 40 6.08 4.18 13.50
N GLY A 41 6.25 2.93 13.07
CA GLY A 41 7.43 2.50 12.33
C GLY A 41 7.57 3.23 10.99
N TYR A 42 6.44 3.43 10.31
CA TYR A 42 6.39 4.20 9.07
C TYR A 42 6.83 5.66 9.27
N GLU A 43 6.34 6.32 10.31
CA GLU A 43 6.71 7.71 10.63
C GLU A 43 8.19 7.83 10.96
N SER A 44 8.76 6.88 11.69
CA SER A 44 10.20 6.84 11.95
C SER A 44 11.01 6.81 10.66
N LEU A 45 10.62 6.00 9.66
CA LEU A 45 11.29 5.97 8.35
C LEU A 45 11.18 7.32 7.63
N THR A 46 10.02 7.96 7.66
CA THR A 46 9.86 9.30 7.05
C THR A 46 10.72 10.37 7.74
N LYS A 47 10.88 10.29 9.08
CA LYS A 47 11.72 11.21 9.86
C LYS A 47 13.21 11.01 9.59
N LEU A 48 13.63 9.78 9.29
CA LEU A 48 15.00 9.45 8.87
C LEU A 48 15.33 9.92 7.43
N GLY A 49 14.39 10.53 6.72
CA GLY A 49 14.63 11.06 5.37
C GLY A 49 14.45 10.05 4.24
N TYR A 50 13.80 8.90 4.50
CA TYR A 50 13.49 7.97 3.41
C TYR A 50 12.55 8.63 2.37
N PRO A 51 12.75 8.39 1.06
CA PRO A 51 11.95 8.99 -0.02
C PRO A 51 10.58 8.30 -0.12
N LEU A 52 9.72 8.59 0.86
CA LEU A 52 8.39 8.00 1.02
C LEU A 52 7.32 9.11 0.95
N PRO A 53 6.14 8.81 0.40
CA PRO A 53 4.99 9.72 0.46
C PRO A 53 4.57 10.02 1.89
N ALA A 54 3.96 11.18 2.14
CA ALA A 54 3.38 11.45 3.45
C ALA A 54 2.18 10.53 3.75
N ASN A 55 1.88 10.30 5.04
CA ASN A 55 0.70 9.57 5.49
C ASN A 55 -0.60 10.08 4.83
N ARG A 56 -0.75 11.41 4.72
CA ARG A 56 -1.88 12.07 4.03
C ARG A 56 -2.00 11.65 2.57
N THR A 57 -0.87 11.52 1.86
CA THR A 57 -0.84 11.12 0.45
C THR A 57 -1.33 9.68 0.29
N LEU A 58 -0.91 8.78 1.19
CA LEU A 58 -1.38 7.39 1.21
C LEU A 58 -2.88 7.31 1.51
N ALA A 59 -3.37 8.05 2.51
CA ALA A 59 -4.79 8.10 2.84
C ALA A 59 -5.63 8.58 1.66
N ARG A 60 -5.21 9.66 0.98
CA ARG A 60 -5.89 10.17 -0.23
C ARG A 60 -5.91 9.16 -1.37
N ARG A 61 -4.86 8.36 -1.54
CA ARG A 61 -4.83 7.28 -2.54
C ARG A 61 -5.84 6.18 -2.20
N LEU A 62 -6.00 5.85 -0.91
CA LEU A 62 -6.96 4.85 -0.44
C LEU A 62 -8.41 5.35 -0.48
N GLN A 63 -8.66 6.65 -0.37
CA GLN A 63 -10.02 7.22 -0.48
C GLN A 63 -10.70 6.91 -1.83
N GLY A 64 -9.93 6.59 -2.87
CA GLY A 64 -10.50 6.13 -4.15
C GLY A 64 -11.14 4.74 -4.06
N LEU A 65 -10.81 3.94 -3.04
CA LEU A 65 -11.41 2.64 -2.78
C LEU A 65 -12.74 2.84 -2.06
N LYS A 66 -13.84 2.50 -2.72
CA LYS A 66 -15.19 2.61 -2.15
C LYS A 66 -15.61 1.26 -1.58
N PHE A 67 -15.90 1.23 -0.29
CA PHE A 67 -16.50 0.09 0.39
C PHE A 67 -17.96 0.42 0.66
N LEU A 68 -18.81 0.12 -0.33
CA LEU A 68 -20.24 0.39 -0.25
C LEU A 68 -20.95 -0.72 0.52
N PRO A 69 -22.13 -0.44 1.13
CA PRO A 69 -22.96 -1.46 1.74
C PRO A 69 -23.30 -2.59 0.74
N GLY A 70 -23.42 -3.81 1.27
CA GLY A 70 -23.66 -5.01 0.46
C GLY A 70 -22.41 -5.87 0.30
N ILE A 71 -22.42 -6.76 -0.69
CA ILE A 71 -21.31 -7.67 -0.95
C ILE A 71 -20.19 -6.89 -1.66
N LEU A 72 -18.98 -6.95 -1.09
CA LEU A 72 -17.78 -6.37 -1.67
C LEU A 72 -17.24 -7.24 -2.82
N THR A 73 -17.97 -7.31 -3.93
CA THR A 73 -17.68 -8.21 -5.06
C THR A 73 -16.26 -8.07 -5.59
N ASP A 74 -15.74 -6.84 -5.68
CA ASP A 74 -14.35 -6.59 -6.12
C ASP A 74 -13.31 -7.23 -5.20
N VAL A 75 -13.56 -7.19 -3.89
CA VAL A 75 -12.68 -7.81 -2.89
C VAL A 75 -12.79 -9.33 -2.95
N VAL A 76 -14.01 -9.87 -3.08
CA VAL A 76 -14.24 -11.32 -3.21
C VAL A 76 -13.56 -11.87 -4.47
N ASN A 77 -13.68 -11.17 -5.60
CA ASN A 77 -13.02 -11.55 -6.85
C ASN A 77 -11.50 -11.51 -6.74
N LEU A 78 -10.94 -10.50 -6.07
CA LEU A 78 -9.50 -10.44 -5.79
C LEU A 78 -9.04 -11.60 -4.89
N LEU A 79 -9.83 -11.94 -3.86
CA LEU A 79 -9.53 -13.03 -2.95
C LEU A 79 -9.65 -14.40 -3.63
N LYS A 80 -10.53 -14.54 -4.62
CA LYS A 80 -10.65 -15.76 -5.44
C LYS A 80 -9.31 -16.14 -6.07
N THR A 81 -8.58 -15.17 -6.64
CA THR A 81 -7.26 -15.41 -7.24
C THR A 81 -6.26 -15.99 -6.23
N LYS A 82 -6.37 -15.63 -4.95
CA LYS A 82 -5.56 -16.23 -3.89
C LYS A 82 -6.07 -17.63 -3.53
N ALA A 83 -7.38 -17.80 -3.40
CA ALA A 83 -8.01 -19.06 -3.02
C ALA A 83 -7.77 -20.19 -4.03
N GLU A 84 -7.67 -19.87 -5.33
CA GLU A 84 -7.33 -20.82 -6.39
C GLU A 84 -5.96 -21.49 -6.18
N GLY A 85 -5.02 -20.80 -5.53
CA GLY A 85 -3.70 -21.34 -5.19
C GLY A 85 -3.61 -22.02 -3.82
N MET A 86 -4.72 -22.11 -3.07
CA MET A 86 -4.74 -22.69 -1.71
C MET A 86 -5.03 -24.20 -1.76
N GLN A 87 -4.50 -24.93 -0.79
CA GLN A 87 -4.91 -26.32 -0.53
C GLN A 87 -6.38 -26.34 -0.11
N ASP A 88 -7.11 -27.42 -0.38
CA ASP A 88 -8.55 -27.48 -0.11
C ASP A 88 -8.90 -27.24 1.36
N VAL A 89 -8.14 -27.82 2.29
CA VAL A 89 -8.30 -27.58 3.74
C VAL A 89 -8.13 -26.11 4.12
N ALA A 90 -7.30 -25.36 3.39
CA ALA A 90 -7.09 -23.94 3.65
C ALA A 90 -8.22 -23.06 3.09
N LYS A 91 -9.12 -23.62 2.27
CA LYS A 91 -10.30 -22.91 1.73
C LYS A 91 -11.49 -22.97 2.71
N ASP A 92 -11.47 -23.87 3.68
CA ASP A 92 -12.51 -23.98 4.70
C ASP A 92 -12.59 -22.68 5.52
N CYS A 93 -13.75 -22.05 5.56
CA CYS A 93 -13.99 -20.80 6.28
C CYS A 93 -15.40 -20.77 6.89
N VAL A 94 -15.58 -19.92 7.91
CA VAL A 94 -16.86 -19.73 8.62
C VAL A 94 -17.31 -18.29 8.45
N PHE A 95 -18.59 -18.09 8.14
CA PHE A 95 -19.23 -16.78 8.12
C PHE A 95 -19.88 -16.53 9.49
N TYR A 96 -19.44 -15.49 10.19
CA TYR A 96 -19.97 -15.05 11.49
C TYR A 96 -20.78 -13.76 11.34
#